data_AF-R4S2G9-F1
#
_entry.id   AF-R4S2G9-F1
#
_cell.length_a   1.000
_cell.length_b   1.000
_cell.length_c   1.000
_cell.angle_alpha   90.00
_cell.angle_beta   90.00
_cell.angle_gamma   90.00
#
_symmetry.space_group_name_H-M   'P 1'
#
loop_
_entity.id
_entity.type
_entity.pdbx_description
1 polymer ?
#
loop_
_entity_poly.entity_id
_entity_poly.type
_entity_poly.pdbx_seq_one_letter_code
_entity_poly.pdbx_strand_id
1 'polypeptide(L)'
;MCKFEFNPQTGKLTKQIKFINKDQKTEEINYNDDGKTIKETIKYEYNSETGKLTKQTKFNDKDKKTEEINYKSDGKTVDSTKKFNPETGQEIQ
;
A
#
# COMPACT_ATOMS: atom_id res chain seq x y z
N MET A 1 -11.43 7.76 8.22
CA MET A 1 -10.48 8.77 8.75
C MET A 1 -9.32 8.89 7.78
N CYS A 2 -8.71 10.07 7.61
CA CYS A 2 -7.53 10.27 6.78
C CYS A 2 -6.41 10.92 7.59
N LYS A 3 -5.16 10.51 7.34
CA LYS A 3 -3.95 11.15 7.85
C LYS A 3 -3.11 11.64 6.66
N PHE A 4 -2.49 12.80 6.79
CA PHE A 4 -1.62 13.38 5.78
C PHE A 4 -0.24 13.63 6.39
N GLU A 5 0.81 13.39 5.61
CA GLU A 5 2.20 13.70 5.96
C GLU A 5 2.79 14.62 4.90
N PHE A 6 3.55 15.62 5.35
CA PHE A 6 4.12 16.66 4.51
C PHE A 6 5.62 16.70 4.71
N ASN A 7 6.35 17.06 3.65
CA ASN A 7 7.77 17.36 3.74
C ASN A 7 7.95 18.61 4.64
N PRO A 8 8.75 18.55 5.71
CA PRO A 8 8.87 19.65 6.67
C PRO A 8 9.61 20.88 6.13
N GLN A 9 10.39 20.73 5.06
CA GLN A 9 11.15 21.83 4.45
C GLN A 9 10.34 22.56 3.38
N THR A 10 9.58 21.82 2.58
CA THR A 10 8.86 22.38 1.41
C THR A 10 7.36 22.52 1.64
N GLY A 11 6.80 21.90 2.68
CA GLY A 11 5.36 21.85 2.94
C GLY A 11 4.57 20.99 1.95
N LYS A 12 5.23 20.32 1.01
CA LYS A 12 4.55 19.49 -0.01
C LYS A 12 4.05 18.18 0.58
N LEU A 13 2.89 17.72 0.12
CA LEU A 13 2.30 16.44 0.53
C LEU A 13 3.22 15.29 0.10
N THR A 14 3.58 14.39 1.02
CA THR A 14 4.42 13.22 0.72
C THR A 14 3.66 11.92 0.87
N LYS A 15 2.68 11.88 1.79
CA LYS A 15 1.89 10.68 2.07
C LYS A 15 0.46 11.03 2.46
N GLN A 16 -0.48 10.24 1.97
CA GLN A 16 -1.84 10.19 2.47
C GLN A 16 -2.19 8.77 2.90
N ILE A 17 -2.75 8.62 4.10
CA ILE A 17 -3.23 7.34 4.63
C ILE A 17 -4.73 7.42 4.83
N LYS A 18 -5.49 6.52 4.21
CA LYS A 18 -6.95 6.41 4.33
C LYS A 18 -7.32 5.13 5.08
N PHE A 19 -8.10 5.27 6.14
CA PHE A 19 -8.64 4.15 6.91
C PHE A 19 -10.05 3.82 6.40
N ILE A 20 -10.21 2.61 5.86
CA ILE A 20 -11.46 2.07 5.30
C ILE A 20 -12.01 1.04 6.29
N ASN A 21 -12.73 1.53 7.29
CA ASN A 21 -13.20 0.71 8.42
C ASN A 21 -14.14 -0.43 8.02
N LYS A 22 -14.92 -0.27 6.94
CA LYS A 22 -15.91 -1.27 6.50
C LYS A 22 -15.27 -2.60 6.12
N ASP A 23 -14.05 -2.56 5.59
CA ASP A 23 -13.38 -3.73 5.02
C ASP A 23 -12.10 -4.11 5.78
N GLN A 24 -11.81 -3.45 6.90
CA GLN A 24 -10.50 -3.49 7.57
C GLN A 24 -9.35 -3.34 6.57
N LYS A 25 -9.38 -2.22 5.85
CA LYS A 25 -8.37 -1.89 4.85
C LYS A 25 -7.77 -0.53 5.15
N THR A 26 -6.49 -0.42 4.87
CA THR A 26 -5.78 0.86 4.86
C THR A 26 -5.19 1.07 3.47
N GLU A 27 -5.32 2.27 2.94
CA GLU A 27 -4.70 2.69 1.69
C GLU A 27 -3.69 3.79 2.00
N GLU A 28 -2.41 3.54 1.68
CA GLU A 28 -1.33 4.51 1.72
C GLU A 28 -1.02 4.96 0.30
N ILE A 29 -0.99 6.27 0.07
CA ILE A 29 -0.63 6.89 -1.21
C ILE A 29 0.63 7.69 -0.97
N ASN A 30 1.69 7.34 -1.68
CA ASN A 30 2.97 8.04 -1.66
C ASN A 30 3.07 8.94 -2.89
N TYR A 31 3.51 10.18 -2.69
CA TYR A 31 3.64 11.18 -3.74
C TYR A 31 5.11 11.38 -4.12
N ASN A 32 5.35 11.84 -5.35
CA ASN A 32 6.66 12.34 -5.78
C ASN A 32 6.97 13.69 -5.10
N ASP A 33 8.20 14.18 -5.26
CA ASP A 33 8.69 15.44 -4.65
C ASP A 33 7.94 16.70 -5.10
N ASP A 34 7.09 16.59 -6.13
CA ASP A 34 6.17 17.65 -6.54
C ASP A 34 4.94 17.78 -5.62
N GLY A 35 4.67 16.77 -4.80
CA GLY A 35 3.52 16.65 -3.90
C GLY A 35 2.17 16.53 -4.61
N LYS A 36 2.18 16.19 -5.90
CA LYS A 36 0.98 16.11 -6.76
C LYS A 36 0.89 14.77 -7.46
N THR A 37 1.99 14.31 -8.04
CA THR A 37 2.04 13.07 -8.81
C THR A 37 2.14 11.89 -7.86
N ILE A 38 1.25 10.92 -7.99
CA ILE A 38 1.31 9.67 -7.23
C ILE A 38 2.55 8.89 -7.68
N LYS A 39 3.33 8.42 -6.73
CA LYS A 39 4.49 7.55 -6.95
C LYS A 39 4.08 6.08 -6.88
N GLU A 40 3.34 5.73 -5.82
CA GLU A 40 2.82 4.39 -5.59
C GLU A 40 1.64 4.44 -4.63
N THR A 41 0.82 3.40 -4.69
CA THR A 41 -0.25 3.15 -3.72
C THR A 41 -0.01 1.78 -3.06
N ILE A 42 -0.15 1.71 -1.74
CA ILE A 42 -0.02 0.49 -0.95
C ILE A 42 -1.35 0.23 -0.25
N LYS A 43 -1.91 -0.95 -0.48
CA LYS A 43 -3.14 -1.43 0.18
C LYS A 43 -2.78 -2.49 1.21
N TYR A 44 -3.28 -2.32 2.42
CA TYR A 44 -3.13 -3.24 3.54
C TYR A 44 -4.49 -3.84 3.88
N GLU A 45 -4.53 -5.15 4.05
CA GLU A 45 -5.70 -5.90 4.50
C GLU A 45 -5.39 -6.56 5.83
N TYR A 46 -6.36 -6.53 6.74
CA TYR A 46 -6.21 -7.06 8.09
C TYR A 46 -7.26 -8.14 8.36
N ASN A 47 -6.91 -9.10 9.22
CA ASN A 47 -7.83 -10.11 9.70
C ASN A 47 -8.89 -9.47 10.60
N SER A 48 -10.17 -9.75 10.30
CA SER A 48 -11.32 -9.09 10.94
C SER A 48 -11.40 -9.26 12.45
N GLU A 49 -10.94 -10.39 12.96
CA GLU A 49 -11.07 -10.78 14.36
C GLU A 49 -9.87 -10.35 15.19
N THR A 50 -8.67 -10.43 14.62
CA THR A 50 -7.41 -10.22 15.33
C THR A 50 -6.75 -8.87 15.04
N GLY A 51 -7.20 -8.17 13.99
CA GLY A 51 -6.59 -6.92 13.52
C GLY A 51 -5.18 -7.08 12.95
N LYS A 52 -4.71 -8.32 12.75
CA LYS A 52 -3.37 -8.60 12.24
C LYS A 52 -3.30 -8.44 10.73
N LEU A 53 -2.18 -7.93 10.23
CA LEU A 53 -1.94 -7.77 8.80
C LEU A 53 -1.95 -9.15 8.11
N THR A 54 -2.75 -9.30 7.06
CA THR A 54 -2.82 -10.55 6.29
C THR A 54 -2.22 -10.37 4.90
N LYS A 55 -2.31 -9.16 4.34
CA LYS A 55 -1.87 -8.89 2.98
C LYS A 55 -1.45 -7.44 2.79
N GLN A 56 -0.40 -7.26 1.99
CA GLN A 56 0.04 -5.98 1.47
C GLN A 56 0.13 -6.06 -0.05
N THR A 57 -0.44 -5.08 -0.75
CA THR A 57 -0.39 -5.00 -2.22
C THR A 57 0.11 -3.64 -2.64
N LYS A 58 1.16 -3.59 -3.48
CA LYS A 58 1.68 -2.34 -4.06
C LYS A 58 1.22 -2.17 -5.50
N PHE A 59 0.92 -0.94 -5.84
CA PHE A 59 0.54 -0.49 -7.16
C PHE A 59 1.44 0.67 -7.59
N ASN A 60 1.81 0.71 -8.87
CA ASN A 60 2.48 1.88 -9.42
C ASN A 60 1.49 3.04 -9.67
N ASP A 61 2.02 4.13 -10.19
CA ASP A 61 1.31 5.33 -10.63
C ASP A 61 0.24 5.09 -11.72
N LYS A 62 0.30 3.96 -12.42
CA LYS A 62 -0.68 3.51 -13.43
C LYS A 62 -1.71 2.53 -12.87
N ASP A 63 -1.83 2.41 -11.55
CA ASP A 63 -2.69 1.44 -10.86
C ASP A 63 -2.44 -0.03 -11.23
N LYS A 64 -1.24 -0.36 -11.71
CA LYS A 64 -0.82 -1.75 -11.95
C LYS A 64 -0.18 -2.31 -10.71
N LYS A 65 -0.63 -3.51 -10.31
CA LYS A 65 0.00 -4.25 -9.21
C LYS A 65 1.46 -4.53 -9.58
N THR A 66 2.38 -4.29 -8.64
CA THR A 66 3.82 -4.54 -8.79
C THR A 66 4.35 -5.55 -7.77
N GLU A 67 3.70 -5.64 -6.61
CA GLU A 67 4.07 -6.55 -5.55
C GLU A 67 2.85 -6.95 -4.71
N GLU A 68 2.81 -8.20 -4.27
CA GLU A 68 1.88 -8.69 -3.26
C GLU A 68 2.66 -9.50 -2.23
N ILE A 69 2.42 -9.24 -0.95
CA ILE A 69 2.99 -9.96 0.17
C ILE A 69 1.83 -10.50 1.00
N ASN A 70 1.78 -11.80 1.20
CA ASN A 70 0.84 -12.46 2.11
C ASN A 70 1.57 -12.82 3.40
N TYR A 71 0.91 -12.64 4.53
CA TYR A 71 1.47 -12.89 5.86
C TYR A 71 0.78 -14.08 6.51
N LYS A 72 1.51 -14.77 7.39
CA LYS A 72 0.96 -15.81 8.26
C LYS A 72 0.02 -15.19 9.29
N SER A 73 -0.71 -16.04 10.02
CA SER A 73 -1.68 -15.64 11.06
C SER A 73 -1.08 -14.87 12.23
N ASP A 74 0.25 -14.83 12.38
CA ASP A 74 0.93 -13.96 13.34
C ASP A 74 0.98 -12.48 12.91
N GLY A 75 0.68 -12.19 11.64
CA GLY A 75 0.70 -10.87 11.02
C GLY A 75 2.08 -10.26 10.84
N LYS A 76 3.14 -11.07 10.99
CA LYS A 76 4.53 -10.63 10.99
C LYS A 76 5.39 -11.45 10.04
N THR A 77 5.18 -12.76 10.03
CA THR A 77 5.94 -13.68 9.18
C THR A 77 5.37 -13.63 7.76
N VAL A 78 6.23 -13.36 6.79
CA VAL A 78 5.86 -13.46 5.37
C VAL A 78 5.60 -14.93 5.04
N ASP A 79 4.45 -15.19 4.44
CA ASP A 79 4.07 -16.51 3.92
C ASP A 79 4.47 -16.66 2.46
N SER A 80 4.17 -15.65 1.64
CA SER A 80 4.55 -15.61 0.23
C SER A 80 4.75 -14.19 -0.27
N THR A 81 5.56 -14.05 -1.31
CA THR A 81 5.74 -12.80 -2.05
C THR A 81 5.57 -13.08 -3.53
N LYS A 82 4.79 -12.24 -4.20
CA LYS A 82 4.58 -12.26 -5.64
C LYS A 82 5.04 -10.93 -6.22
N LYS A 83 5.75 -10.99 -7.34
CA LYS A 83 6.16 -9.82 -8.10
C LYS A 83 5.35 -9.78 -9.39
N PHE A 84 5.12 -8.58 -9.90
CA PHE A 84 4.33 -8.38 -11.10
C PHE A 84 5.06 -7.43 -12.04
N ASN A 85 4.96 -7.70 -13.34
CA ASN A 85 5.45 -6.80 -14.36
C ASN A 85 4.72 -5.44 -14.23
N PRO A 86 5.43 -4.32 -14.10
CA PRO A 86 4.82 -3.02 -13.81
C PRO A 86 3.99 -2.45 -14.97
N GLU A 87 4.23 -2.90 -16.20
CA GLU A 87 3.48 -2.43 -17.37
C GLU A 87 2.23 -3.29 -17.62
N THR A 88 2.36 -4.61 -17.53
CA THR A 88 1.26 -5.54 -17.85
C THR A 88 0.42 -5.93 -16.64
N GLY A 89 0.98 -5.86 -15.42
CA GLY A 89 0.37 -6.36 -14.19
C GLY A 89 0.37 -7.90 -14.08
N GLN A 90 1.09 -8.60 -14.96
CA GLN A 90 1.20 -10.06 -14.92
C GLN A 90 2.23 -10.50 -13.87
N GLU A 91 1.94 -11.59 -13.15
CA GLU A 91 2.87 -12.18 -12.18
C GLU A 91 4.15 -12.64 -12.88
N ILE A 92 5.31 -12.30 -12.31
CA ILE A 92 6.62 -12.80 -12.75
C ILE A 92 7.09 -13.85 -11.76
N GLN A 93 7.56 -14.99 -12.29
CA GLN A 93 8.14 -16.09 -11.52
C GLN A 93 9.62 -15.86 -11.25
#